data_AF-A0A8J8CJG4-F1
#
_entry.id   AF-A0A8J8CJG4-F1
#
_cell.length_a   1.000
_cell.length_b   1.000
_cell.length_c   1.000
_cell.angle_alpha   90.00
_cell.angle_beta   90.00
_cell.angle_gamma   90.00
#
_symmetry.space_group_name_H-M   'P 1'
#
loop_
_entity.id
_entity.type
_entity.pdbx_description
1 polymer ?
#
loop_
_entity_poly.entity_id
_entity_poly.type
_entity_poly.pdbx_seq_one_letter_code
_entity_poly.pdbx_strand_id
1 'polypeptide(L)' 'MTQTYTLPEFMEREVMMLVKSRHYSTRIDVLKDALRALFATKPNLKISVALQMYLNNNVL' A
#
# COMPACT_ATOMS: atom_id res chain seq x y z
N MET A 1 14.96 9.79 -0.28
CA MET A 1 14.90 9.43 -1.71
C MET A 1 13.51 8.89 -2.00
N THR A 2 12.80 9.45 -2.96
CA THR A 2 11.47 8.97 -3.36
C THR A 2 11.67 7.72 -4.22
N GLN A 3 11.27 6.55 -3.70
CA GLN A 3 11.23 5.34 -4.51
C GLN A 3 9.95 5.38 -5.34
N THR A 4 10.10 5.44 -6.67
CA THR A 4 8.97 5.42 -7.60
C THR A 4 8.63 3.98 -7.92
N TYR A 5 7.45 3.52 -7.50
CA TYR A 5 6.94 2.21 -7.88
C TYR A 5 6.01 2.38 -9.09
N THR A 6 6.30 1.64 -10.16
CA THR A 6 5.43 1.61 -11.34
C THR A 6 4.42 0.48 -11.17
N LEU A 7 3.14 0.82 -11.11
CA LEU A 7 2.06 -0.17 -11.13
C LEU A 7 1.86 -0.67 -12.56
N PRO A 8 1.44 -1.93 -12.75
CA PRO A 8 0.90 -2.38 -14.03
C PRO A 8 -0.22 -1.46 -14.50
N GLU A 9 -0.30 -1.23 -15.81
CA GLU A 9 -1.21 -0.24 -16.40
C GLU A 9 -2.68 -0.45 -15.99
N PHE A 10 -3.13 -1.71 -15.91
CA PHE A 10 -4.49 -2.02 -15.48
C PHE A 10 -4.76 -1.58 -14.02
N MET A 11 -3.80 -1.80 -13.11
CA MET A 11 -3.92 -1.37 -11.72
C MET A 11 -3.91 0.16 -11.61
N GLU A 12 -3.11 0.84 -12.43
CA GLU A 12 -3.12 2.30 -12.46
C GLU A 12 -4.48 2.84 -12.91
N ARG A 13 -5.10 2.22 -13.91
CA ARG A 13 -6.46 2.58 -14.36
C ARG A 13 -7.49 2.36 -13.26
N GLU A 14 -7.44 1.24 -12.55
CA GLU A 14 -8.33 0.96 -11.42
C GLU A 14 -8.19 2.01 -10.30
N VAL A 15 -6.95 2.28 -9.88
CA VAL A 15 -6.64 3.32 -8.88
C VAL A 15 -7.16 4.68 -9.33
N MET A 16 -6.96 5.04 -10.61
CA MET A 16 -7.45 6.31 -11.16
C MET A 16 -8.98 6.38 -11.15
N MET A 17 -9.69 5.28 -11.47
CA MET A 17 -11.16 5.28 -11.44
C MET A 17 -11.71 5.39 -10.02
N LEU A 18 -11.05 4.77 -9.03
CA LEU A 18 -11.41 4.91 -7.62
C LEU A 18 -11.28 6.37 -7.13
N VAL A 19 -10.25 7.08 -7.59
CA VAL A 19 -10.09 8.51 -7.28
C VAL A 19 -11.11 9.37 -8.04
N LYS A 20 -11.31 9.13 -9.35
CA LYS A 20 -12.26 9.89 -10.18
C LYS A 20 -13.70 9.75 -9.71
N SER A 21 -14.07 8.56 -9.23
CA SER A 21 -15.39 8.28 -8.65
C SER A 21 -15.57 8.83 -7.22
N ARG A 22 -14.57 9.55 -6.68
CA ARG A 22 -14.56 10.16 -5.34
C ARG A 22 -14.65 9.16 -4.17
N HIS A 23 -14.39 7.88 -4.39
CA HIS A 23 -14.25 6.91 -3.30
C HIS A 23 -12.97 7.14 -2.49
N TYR A 24 -11.92 7.67 -3.14
CA TYR A 24 -10.68 8.08 -2.48
C TYR A 24 -10.28 9.49 -2.93
N SER A 25 -9.65 10.26 -2.03
CA SER A 25 -9.17 11.61 -2.32
C SER A 25 -7.89 11.61 -3.16
N THR A 26 -6.98 10.66 -2.92
CA THR A 26 -5.72 10.55 -3.64
C THR A 26 -5.37 9.11 -4.00
N ARG A 27 -4.45 8.93 -4.95
CA ARG A 27 -3.88 7.61 -5.29
C ARG A 27 -3.17 6.96 -4.09
N ILE A 28 -2.54 7.77 -3.24
CA ILE A 28 -1.84 7.30 -2.03
C ILE A 28 -2.84 6.72 -1.03
N ASP A 29 -4.05 7.26 -0.94
CA ASP A 29 -5.05 6.74 0.00
C ASP A 29 -5.56 5.36 -0.42
N VAL A 30 -5.67 5.11 -1.74
CA VAL A 30 -5.94 3.76 -2.28
C VAL A 30 -4.83 2.78 -1.87
N LEU A 31 -3.56 3.17 -2.01
CA LEU A 31 -2.43 2.32 -1.64
C LEU A 31 -2.37 2.04 -0.13
N LYS A 32 -2.62 3.05 0.71
CA LYS A 32 -2.69 2.87 2.17
C LYS A 32 -3.76 1.85 2.52
N ASP A 33 -4.92 1.94 1.88
CA ASP A 33 -6.03 1.05 2.18
C ASP A 33 -5.81 -0.38 1.67
N ALA A 34 -5.21 -0.52 0.48
CA ALA A 34 -4.76 -1.81 -0.04
C ALA A 34 -3.76 -2.51 0.91
N LEU A 35 -2.80 -1.77 1.48
CA LEU A 35 -1.88 -2.30 2.48
C LEU A 35 -2.60 -2.70 3.78
N ARG A 36 -3.57 -1.91 4.24
CA ARG A 36 -4.39 -2.26 5.42
C ARG A 36 -5.18 -3.54 5.16
N ALA A 37 -5.83 -3.65 4.01
CA ALA A 37 -6.57 -4.84 3.60
C ALA A 37 -5.65 -6.06 3.51
N LEU A 38 -4.45 -5.92 2.95
CA LEU A 38 -3.45 -6.99 2.89
C LEU A 38 -3.08 -7.50 4.30
N PHE A 39 -2.80 -6.60 5.24
CA PHE A 39 -2.42 -6.98 6.60
C PHE A 39 -3.59 -7.47 7.46
N ALA A 40 -4.81 -7.02 7.17
CA ALA A 40 -6.02 -7.56 7.78
C ALA A 40 -6.31 -8.98 7.30
N THR A 41 -6.14 -9.25 6.00
CA THR A 41 -6.40 -10.58 5.40
C THR A 41 -5.26 -11.57 5.61
N LYS A 42 -4.02 -11.09 5.77
CA LYS A 42 -2.82 -11.91 5.97
C LYS A 42 -1.99 -11.39 7.16
N PRO A 43 -2.43 -11.65 8.42
CA PRO A 43 -1.75 -11.14 9.62
C PRO A 43 -0.30 -11.62 9.75
N ASN A 44 0.02 -12.79 9.23
CA ASN A 44 1.39 -13.31 9.18
C ASN A 44 2.34 -12.38 8.39
N LEU A 45 1.87 -11.76 7.30
CA LEU A 45 2.67 -10.79 6.55
C LEU A 45 2.91 -9.52 7.36
N LYS A 46 1.93 -9.08 8.14
CA LYS A 46 2.08 -7.93 9.04
C LYS A 46 3.18 -8.17 10.07
N ILE A 47 3.18 -9.35 10.71
CA ILE A 47 4.21 -9.74 11.68
C ILE A 47 5.58 -9.83 11.00
N SER A 48 5.65 -10.48 9.83
CA SER A 48 6.90 -10.61 9.09
C SER A 48 7.48 -9.24 8.71
N VAL A 49 6.66 -8.30 8.25
CA VAL A 49 7.11 -6.94 7.92
C VAL A 49 7.61 -6.21 9.17
N ALA A 50 6.88 -6.30 10.29
CA ALA A 50 7.29 -5.68 11.55
C ALA A 50 8.64 -6.23 12.05
N LEU A 51 8.86 -7.54 11.97
CA LEU A 51 10.14 -8.16 12.31
C LEU A 51 11.27 -7.68 11.39
N GLN A 52 11.03 -7.64 10.08
CA GLN A 52 12.03 -7.13 9.14
C GLN A 52 12.35 -5.65 9.37
N MET A 53 11.37 -4.82 9.70
CA MET A 53 11.62 -3.42 10.06
C MET A 53 12.47 -3.33 11.34
N TYR A 54 12.17 -4.14 12.35
CA TYR A 54 12.96 -4.23 13.58
C TYR A 54 14.42 -4.61 13.33
N LEU A 55 14.65 -5.69 12.59
CA LEU A 55 15.99 -6.18 12.29
C LEU A 55 16.83 -5.18 11.49
N ASN A 56 16.19 -4.36 10.67
CA ASN A 56 16.86 -3.35 9.84
C ASN A 56 16.95 -1.97 10.52
N ASN A 57 16.66 -1.85 11.83
CA ASN A 57 16.59 -0.58 12.56
C ASN A 57 15.67 0.48 11.92
N ASN A 58 14.64 0.01 11.20
CA ASN A 58 13.62 0.85 10.55
C ASN A 58 12.35 0.94 11.41
N VAL A 59 12.46 0.72 12.72
CA VAL A 59 11.38 0.98 13.66
C VAL A 59 11.34 2.48 13.90
N LEU A 60 10.20 3.10 13.56
CA LEU A 60 9.91 4.50 13.89
C LEU A 60 9.66 4.64 15.40
#